data_AF-A0A4S8LMJ2-F1
#
_entry.id   AF-A0A4S8LMJ2-F1
#
_cell.length_a   1.000
_cell.length_b   1.000
_cell.length_c   1.000
_cell.angle_alpha   90.00
_cell.angle_beta   90.00
_cell.angle_gamma   90.00
#
_symmetry.space_group_name_H-M   'P 1'
#
loop_
_entity.id
_entity.type
_entity.pdbx_description
1 polymer ?
#
loop_
_entity_poly.entity_id
_entity_poly.type
_entity_poly.pdbx_seq_one_letter_code
_entity_poly.pdbx_strand_id
1 'polypeptide(L)' 'MKFFSLIATVLVVALGVSATAPDPDSACRCPNNCSHKNGSSCKFFQDGNTLSGSCVDGNGGLTCAT' A
#
# COMPACT_ATOMS: atom_id res chain seq x y z
N MET A 1 -26.59 9.59 40.50
CA MET A 1 -25.40 10.39 40.16
C MET A 1 -24.35 9.42 39.58
N LYS A 2 -24.37 9.13 38.28
CA LYS A 2 -23.60 9.82 37.21
C LYS A 2 -22.08 9.62 37.36
N PHE A 3 -21.60 8.41 37.06
CA PHE A 3 -20.19 8.18 36.79
C PHE A 3 -19.95 8.42 35.30
N PHE A 4 -19.43 9.59 34.96
CA PHE A 4 -19.02 9.91 33.60
C PHE A 4 -17.79 9.07 33.25
N SER A 5 -18.01 8.00 32.49
CA SER A 5 -16.93 7.18 31.93
C SER A 5 -16.30 7.96 30.78
N LEU A 6 -15.16 8.59 31.06
CA LEU A 6 -14.32 9.28 30.09
C LEU A 6 -13.10 8.41 29.81
N ILE A 7 -13.08 7.62 28.74
CA ILE A 7 -11.79 7.09 28.25
C ILE A 7 -11.74 7.10 26.72
N ALA A 8 -11.08 8.17 26.24
CA ALA A 8 -10.16 8.29 25.12
C ALA A 8 -10.35 7.38 23.89
N THR A 9 -10.83 7.99 22.80
CA THR A 9 -10.60 7.47 21.45
C THR A 9 -9.11 7.52 21.13
N VAL A 10 -8.46 6.36 21.11
CA VAL A 10 -7.09 6.21 20.59
C VAL A 10 -7.14 6.39 19.07
N LEU A 11 -6.67 7.54 18.60
CA LEU A 11 -6.47 7.77 17.17
C LEU A 11 -5.22 7.00 16.73
N VAL A 12 -5.42 5.82 16.14
CA VAL A 12 -4.33 5.06 15.52
C VAL A 12 -3.91 5.80 14.25
N VAL A 13 -2.85 6.58 14.33
CA VAL A 13 -2.21 7.15 13.14
C VAL A 13 -1.42 6.02 12.49
N ALA A 14 -1.99 5.43 11.42
CA ALA A 14 -1.27 4.51 10.56
C ALA A 14 -0.12 5.28 9.91
N LEU A 15 1.10 5.07 10.40
CA LEU A 15 2.33 5.50 9.73
C LEU A 15 2.44 4.69 8.44
N GLY A 16 1.89 5.23 7.35
CA GLY A 16 2.08 4.72 6.01
C GLY A 16 3.54 4.90 5.59
N VAL A 17 4.43 4.07 6.12
CA VAL A 17 5.73 3.84 5.50
C VAL A 17 5.41 3.33 4.11
N SER A 18 5.58 4.21 3.13
CA SER A 18 5.50 3.84 1.72
C SER A 18 6.74 2.99 1.43
N ALA A 19 6.70 1.73 1.86
CA ALA A 19 7.72 0.75 1.56
C ALA A 19 7.74 0.65 0.03
N THR A 20 8.79 1.18 -0.57
CA THR A 20 8.98 1.06 -2.02
C THR A 20 9.25 -0.41 -2.31
N ALA A 21 8.44 -1.02 -3.18
CA ALA A 21 8.60 -2.43 -3.49
C ALA A 21 9.91 -2.70 -4.26
N PRO A 22 10.49 -3.90 -4.16
CA PRO A 22 11.71 -4.23 -4.91
C PRO A 22 11.48 -4.46 -6.41
N ASP A 23 10.24 -4.71 -6.83
CA ASP A 23 9.85 -5.04 -8.20
C ASP A 23 8.38 -4.64 -8.47
N PRO A 24 7.96 -4.47 -9.74
CA PRO A 24 6.62 -3.98 -10.07
C PRO A 24 5.49 -4.94 -9.68
N ASP A 25 5.73 -6.26 -9.63
CA ASP A 25 4.71 -7.24 -9.23
C ASP A 25 4.47 -7.20 -7.72
N SER A 26 5.54 -7.19 -6.91
CA SER A 26 5.47 -7.10 -5.45
C SER A 26 4.84 -5.78 -4.98
N ALA A 27 4.86 -4.73 -5.80
CA ALA A 27 4.19 -3.45 -5.54
C ALA A 27 2.66 -3.54 -5.57
N CYS A 28 2.12 -4.58 -6.18
CA CYS A 28 0.68 -4.74 -6.41
C CYS A 28 0.11 -6.07 -5.90
N ARG A 29 0.96 -7.00 -5.45
CA ARG A 29 0.56 -8.36 -5.07
C ARG A 29 0.86 -8.67 -3.60
N CYS A 30 0.24 -9.74 -3.11
CA CYS A 30 0.57 -10.36 -1.83
C CYS A 30 2.03 -10.86 -1.81
N PRO A 31 2.67 -10.91 -0.62
CA PRO A 31 2.12 -10.65 0.71
C PRO A 31 2.08 -9.16 1.10
N ASN A 32 2.80 -8.30 0.37
CA ASN A 32 3.01 -6.91 0.79
C ASN A 32 1.82 -6.00 0.49
N ASN A 33 1.07 -6.26 -0.59
CA ASN A 33 0.03 -5.36 -1.11
C ASN A 33 -1.29 -6.10 -1.41
N CYS A 34 -1.71 -7.03 -0.55
CA CYS A 34 -2.91 -7.85 -0.75
C CYS A 34 -4.23 -7.06 -0.92
N SER A 35 -4.27 -5.80 -0.48
CA SER A 35 -5.44 -4.92 -0.60
C SER A 35 -5.41 -4.06 -1.87
N HIS A 36 -4.34 -4.14 -2.67
CA HIS A 36 -4.28 -3.45 -3.95
C HIS A 36 -5.21 -4.11 -4.97
N LYS A 37 -5.83 -3.28 -5.79
CA LYS A 37 -6.72 -3.65 -6.88
C LYS A 37 -6.27 -2.95 -8.15
N ASN A 38 -6.87 -3.29 -9.29
CA ASN A 38 -6.63 -2.54 -10.52
C ASN A 38 -6.94 -1.04 -10.29
N GLY A 39 -6.00 -0.17 -10.70
CA GLY A 39 -6.01 1.26 -10.45
C GLY A 39 -5.44 1.72 -9.10
N SER A 40 -5.01 0.81 -8.21
CA SER A 40 -4.29 1.18 -6.99
C SER A 40 -2.94 1.82 -7.33
N SER A 41 -2.58 2.91 -6.64
CA SER A 41 -1.25 3.50 -6.77
C SER A 41 -0.16 2.54 -6.27
N CYS A 42 0.94 2.44 -7.00
CA CYS A 42 2.08 1.58 -6.65
C CYS A 42 3.41 2.31 -6.80
N LYS A 43 4.43 1.83 -6.08
CA LYS A 43 5.80 2.33 -6.14
C LYS A 43 6.78 1.17 -6.05
N PHE A 44 7.79 1.16 -6.91
CA PHE A 44 8.85 0.16 -6.89
C PHE A 44 10.21 0.75 -7.23
N PHE A 45 11.29 0.05 -6.87
CA PHE A 45 12.66 0.46 -7.13
C PHE A 45 13.18 -0.25 -8.39
N GLN A 46 13.75 0.51 -9.32
CA GLN A 46 14.32 -0.01 -10.55
C GLN A 46 15.47 0.90 -10.99
N ASP A 47 16.61 0.30 -11.36
CA ASP A 47 17.80 1.00 -11.87
C ASP A 47 18.25 2.20 -11.02
N GLY A 48 18.23 2.05 -9.70
CA GLY A 48 18.66 3.11 -8.77
C GLY A 48 17.60 4.17 -8.47
N ASN A 49 16.39 4.05 -9.03
CA ASN A 49 15.32 5.04 -8.93
C ASN A 49 14.04 4.44 -8.36
N THR A 50 13.24 5.27 -7.67
CA THR A 50 11.87 4.91 -7.30
C THR A 50 10.91 5.33 -8.40
N LEU A 51 10.30 4.36 -9.05
CA LEU A 51 9.23 4.57 -10.02
C LEU A 51 7.88 4.52 -9.32
N SER A 52 6.96 5.38 -9.77
CA SER A 52 5.57 5.40 -9.31
C SER A 52 4.66 5.11 -10.48
N GLY A 53 3.53 4.44 -10.21
CA GLY A 53 2.61 4.00 -11.24
C GLY A 53 1.25 3.59 -10.68
N SER A 54 0.50 2.86 -11.49
CA SER A 54 -0.76 2.24 -11.09
C SER A 54 -0.75 0.73 -11.34
N CYS A 55 -1.34 -0.03 -10.43
CA CYS A 55 -1.52 -1.47 -10.58
C CYS A 55 -2.50 -1.75 -11.72
N VAL A 56 -2.09 -2.55 -12.68
CA VAL A 56 -2.92 -3.00 -13.82
C VAL A 56 -2.91 -4.52 -13.88
N ASP A 57 -3.98 -5.10 -14.42
CA ASP A 57 -4.06 -6.55 -14.63
C ASP A 57 -3.11 -6.97 -15.77
N GLY A 58 -2.15 -7.87 -15.48
CA GLY A 58 -1.17 -8.38 -16.43
C GLY A 58 -0.63 -9.76 -16.01
N ASN A 59 -0.28 -10.63 -16.98
CA ASN A 59 0.37 -11.93 -16.73
C ASN A 59 -0.15 -12.75 -15.52
N GLY A 60 -1.48 -12.80 -15.34
CA GLY A 60 -2.10 -13.59 -14.27
C GLY A 60 -2.08 -12.94 -12.87
N GLY A 61 -1.91 -11.63 -12.76
CA GLY A 61 -2.06 -10.86 -11.52
C GLY A 61 -1.99 -9.35 -11.73
N LEU A 62 -1.91 -8.59 -10.64
CA LEU A 62 -1.69 -7.14 -10.72
C LEU A 62 -0.20 -6.84 -10.83
N THR A 63 0.19 -5.94 -11.72
CA THR A 63 1.57 -5.45 -11.87
C THR A 63 1.60 -3.92 -11.92
N CYS A 64 2.65 -3.30 -11.42
CA CYS A 64 2.79 -1.85 -11.41
C CYS A 64 3.24 -1.32 -12.78
N ALA A 65 2.38 -0.54 -13.43
CA ALA A 65 2.70 0.16 -14.67
C ALA A 65 2.95 1.65 -14.40
N THR A 66 4.10 2.15 -14.83
CA THR A 66 4.49 3.57 -14.76
C THR A 66 4.01 4.32 -15.99
#